data_AF-A0A2V9I7H4-F1
#
_entry.id   AF-A0A2V9I7H4-F1
#
_cell.length_a   1.000
_cell.length_b   1.000
_cell.length_c   1.000
_cell.angle_alpha   90.00
_cell.angle_beta   90.00
_cell.angle_gamma   90.00
#
_symmetry.space_group_name_H-M   'P 1'
#
loop_
_entity.id
_entity.type
_entity.pdbx_description
1 polymer ?
#
loop_
_entity_poly.entity_id
_entity_poly.type
_entity_poly.pdbx_seq_one_letter_code
_entity_poly.pdbx_strand_id
1 'polypeptide(L)' 'FRAIVPCGLRDKGVTSVERLLGGRVEMDVAVERVIGHFGKVFGLEMRREALRHQFSVLSQEA' A
#
# COMPACT_ATOMS: atom_id res chain seq x y z
N PHE A 1 -11.24 4.80 -12.54
CA PHE A 1 -12.40 5.34 -11.80
C PHE A 1 -13.55 5.84 -12.68
N ARG A 2 -13.33 6.39 -13.89
CA ARG A 2 -14.45 6.88 -14.74
C ARG A 2 -15.43 5.80 -15.25
N ALA A 3 -15.01 4.54 -15.30
CA ALA A 3 -15.80 3.43 -15.83
C ALA A 3 -16.54 2.61 -14.74
N ILE A 4 -16.49 3.06 -13.49
CA ILE A 4 -17.12 2.37 -12.35
C ILE A 4 -17.92 3.37 -11.52
N VAL A 5 -18.90 2.89 -10.76
CA VAL A 5 -19.57 3.65 -9.69
C VAL A 5 -19.09 3.12 -8.34
N PRO A 6 -17.98 3.66 -7.78
CA PRO A 6 -17.39 3.12 -6.56
C PRO A 6 -18.23 3.50 -5.35
N CYS A 7 -18.63 2.52 -4.54
CA CYS A 7 -19.39 2.75 -3.30
C CYS A 7 -20.67 3.60 -3.50
N GLY A 8 -21.27 3.60 -4.70
CA GLY A 8 -22.45 4.41 -5.04
C GLY A 8 -22.18 5.90 -5.34
N LEU A 9 -20.93 6.36 -5.26
CA LEU A 9 -20.57 7.77 -5.43
C LEU A 9 -20.43 8.12 -6.92
N ARG A 10 -21.37 8.93 -7.43
CA ARG A 10 -21.41 9.32 -8.86
C ARG A 10 -20.93 10.74 -9.12
N ASP A 11 -21.03 11.60 -8.12
CA ASP A 11 -20.82 13.04 -8.19
C ASP A 11 -19.48 13.50 -7.59
N LYS A 12 -18.69 12.57 -7.05
CA LYS A 12 -17.36 12.84 -6.48
C LYS A 12 -16.25 12.33 -7.39
N GLY A 13 -15.27 13.20 -7.65
CA GLY A 13 -14.04 12.84 -8.35
C GLY A 13 -13.04 12.11 -7.44
N VAL A 14 -11.98 11.58 -8.05
CA VAL A 14 -10.81 11.02 -7.35
C VAL A 14 -9.58 11.89 -7.60
N THR A 15 -8.64 11.89 -6.65
CA THR A 15 -7.34 12.54 -6.77
C THR A 15 -6.20 11.57 -6.39
N SER A 16 -4.95 12.03 -6.51
CA SER A 16 -3.76 11.31 -6.08
C SER A 16 -2.77 12.28 -5.43
N VAL A 17 -1.83 11.75 -4.64
CA VAL A 17 -0.73 12.56 -4.08
C VAL A 17 0.07 13.22 -5.21
N GLU A 18 0.32 12.51 -6.31
CA GLU A 18 0.97 13.06 -7.49
C GLU A 18 0.23 14.28 -8.06
N ARG A 19 -1.09 14.19 -8.22
CA ARG A 19 -1.89 15.31 -8.75
C ARG A 19 -1.87 16.51 -7.81
N LEU A 20 -1.94 16.28 -6.51
CA LEU A 20 -1.97 17.35 -5.52
C LEU A 20 -0.61 18.06 -5.38
N LEU A 21 0.49 17.31 -5.51
CA LEU A 21 1.85 17.87 -5.42
C LEU A 21 2.40 18.35 -6.77
N GLY A 22 1.74 18.00 -7.89
CA GLY A 22 2.20 18.34 -9.24
C GLY A 22 3.41 17.53 -9.72
N GLY A 23 3.73 16.41 -9.08
CA GLY A 23 4.90 15.59 -9.40
C GLY A 23 4.81 14.18 -8.84
N ARG A 24 5.52 13.24 -9.48
CA ARG A 24 5.56 11.83 -9.04
C ARG A 24 6.13 11.70 -7.64
N VAL A 25 5.56 10.76 -6.89
CA VAL A 25 6.06 10.35 -5.58
C VAL A 25 6.54 8.90 -5.69
N GLU A 26 7.77 8.66 -5.26
CA GLU A 26 8.33 7.32 -5.20
C GLU A 26 7.48 6.42 -4.28
N MET A 27 7.16 5.22 -4.75
CA MET A 27 6.27 4.31 -4.02
C MET A 27 6.84 3.93 -2.65
N ASP A 28 8.16 3.71 -2.57
CA ASP A 28 8.83 3.40 -1.31
C ASP A 28 8.63 4.51 -0.26
N VAL A 29 8.64 5.78 -0.68
CA VAL A 29 8.37 6.91 0.22
C VAL A 29 6.92 6.87 0.73
N ALA A 30 5.95 6.54 -0.12
CA ALA A 30 4.56 6.39 0.30
C ALA A 30 4.40 5.21 1.29
N VAL A 31 5.04 4.08 1.00
CA VAL A 31 5.02 2.87 1.84
C VAL A 31 5.57 3.17 3.24
N GLU A 32 6.75 3.80 3.34
CA GLU A 32 7.35 4.14 4.65
C GLU A 32 6.45 5.06 5.47
N ARG A 33 5.84 6.06 4.83
CA ARG A 33 4.92 6.99 5.50
C ARG A 33 3.65 6.29 6.01
N VAL A 34 3.09 5.37 5.22
CA VAL A 34 1.91 4.59 5.61
C VAL A 34 2.25 3.67 6.78
N ILE A 35 3.35 2.92 6.73
CA ILE A 35 3.80 2.04 7.82
C ILE A 35 3.94 2.85 9.11
N GLY A 36 4.69 3.95 9.08
CA GLY A 36 4.90 4.78 10.26
C GLY A 36 3.62 5.40 10.82
N HIS A 37 2.69 5.82 9.95
CA HIS A 37 1.41 6.39 10.42
C HIS A 37 0.48 5.31 10.99
N PHE A 38 0.49 4.11 10.41
CA PHE A 38 -0.26 2.98 10.95
C PHE A 38 0.18 2.67 12.38
N GLY A 39 1.49 2.50 12.62
CA GLY A 39 2.01 2.27 13.98
C GLY A 39 1.57 3.35 14.97
N LYS A 40 1.55 4.62 14.56
CA LYS A 40 1.08 5.74 15.40
C LYS A 40 -0.41 5.65 15.73
N VAL A 41 -1.26 5.39 14.74
CA VAL A 41 -2.72 5.30 14.93
C VAL A 41 -3.09 4.13 15.83
N PHE A 42 -2.39 3.00 15.68
CA PHE A 42 -2.70 1.77 16.40
C PHE A 42 -1.88 1.60 17.70
N GLY A 43 -0.93 2.50 17.99
CA GLY A 43 -0.07 2.40 19.17
C GLY A 43 0.90 1.21 19.13
N LEU A 44 1.38 0.84 17.94
CA LEU A 44 2.22 -0.32 17.71
C LEU A 44 3.60 0.09 17.19
N GLU A 45 4.63 -0.66 17.62
CA GLU A 45 5.95 -0.61 17.00
C GLU A 45 5.92 -1.37 15.67
N MET A 46 6.25 -0.68 14.57
CA MET A 46 6.30 -1.28 13.25
C MET A 46 7.69 -1.84 12.98
N ARG A 47 7.77 -3.11 12.63
CA ARG A 47 9.03 -3.76 12.24
C ARG A 47 8.99 -4.21 10.79
N ARG A 48 10.10 -3.99 10.09
CA ARG A 48 10.29 -4.56 8.75
C ARG A 48 10.70 -6.01 8.89
N GLU A 49 9.88 -6.90 8.35
CA GLU A 49 10.30 -8.27 8.08
C GLU A 49 11.28 -8.22 6.89
N ALA A 50 12.54 -8.62 7.12
CA ALA A 50 13.41 -9.00 6.02
C ALA A 50 12.91 -10.36 5.52
N LEU A 51 12.01 -10.35 4.52
CA LEU A 51 11.41 -11.55 3.97
C LEU A 51 12.47 -12.64 3.71
N ARG A 52 12.52 -13.67 4.56
CA ARG A 52 13.05 -14.98 4.19
C ARG A 52 12.07 -15.57 3.19
N HIS A 53 12.34 -15.39 1.90
CA HIS A 53 11.72 -16.22 0.89
C HIS A 53 12.32 -17.64 1.02
N GLN A 54 11.89 -18.41 2.01
CA GLN A 54 12.02 -19.86 1.95
C GLN A 54 10.90 -20.34 1.02
N PHE A 55 11.15 -20.28 -0.29
CA PHE A 55 10.40 -21.10 -1.24
C PHE A 55 10.70 -22.56 -0.91
N SER A 56 9.93 -23.19 -0.02
CA SER A 56 9.89 -24.65 0.09
C SER A 56 8.81 -25.18 -0.86
N VAL A 57 9.10 -25.13 -2.17
CA VAL A 57 8.43 -26.01 -3.14
C VAL A 57 9.37 -27.18 -3.43
N LEU A 58 9.69 -27.96 -2.40
CA LEU A 58 10.29 -29.29 -2.52
C LEU A 58 9.90 -30.11 -1.27
N SER A 59 8.71 -30.70 -1.34
CA SER A 59 8.35 -31.94 -0.64
C SER A 59 7.65 -32.76 -1.73
N GLN A 60 8.43 -33.46 -2.56
CA GLN A 60 8.53 -34.92 -2.49
C GLN A 60 7.15 -35.58 -2.57
N GLU A 61 6.67 -35.78 -3.79
CA GLU A 61 5.82 -36.92 -4.13
C GLU A 61 6.55 -37.77 -5.19
N ALA A 62 6.86 -39.01 -4.78
CA ALA A 62 7.29 -40.21 -5.53
C ALA A 62 8.60 -40.15 -6.35
#